data_AF-A0A7W1F1V4-F1
#
_entry.id   AF-A0A7W1F1V4-F1
#
_cell.length_a   1.000
_cell.length_b   1.000
_cell.length_c   1.000
_cell.angle_alpha   90.00
_cell.angle_beta   90.00
_cell.angle_gamma   90.00
#
_symmetry.space_group_name_H-M   'P 1'
#
loop_
_entity.id
_entity.type
_entity.pdbx_description
1 polymer ?
#
loop_
_entity_poly.entity_id
_entity_poly.type
_entity_poly.pdbx_seq_one_letter_code
_entity_poly.pdbx_strand_id
1 'polypeptide(L)'
;MATFSAWPTADLYQRRWGIETAYREAKGWHGLDALPGRSKQMVQQEVCSLMLFWLMQGELEGQARAVYADEIRQQPSVDPKWTPAEGIAESPVIFNRKLAVTSVALLMAAAVSGLEEAVQSWRVSIRYLWQNRARRRPGRSCRRTSERPHDLKMRDKISSAAAKGGRRKSDDRRC
;
A
#
# COMPACT_ATOMS: atom_id res chain seq x y z
N MET A 1 -18.91 30.48 27.02
CA MET A 1 -18.54 30.50 25.58
C MET A 1 -17.61 29.33 25.32
N ALA A 2 -18.10 28.28 24.66
CA ALA A 2 -17.26 27.14 24.28
C ALA A 2 -16.42 27.54 23.06
N THR A 3 -15.10 27.55 23.21
CA THR A 3 -14.16 27.74 22.10
C THR A 3 -14.21 26.49 21.22
N PHE A 4 -14.95 26.56 20.10
CA PHE A 4 -14.83 25.57 19.04
C PHE A 4 -13.40 25.61 18.49
N SER A 5 -12.59 24.59 18.80
CA SER A 5 -11.30 24.43 18.14
C SER A 5 -11.56 24.13 16.65
N ALA A 6 -10.93 24.86 15.74
CA ALA A 6 -11.11 24.68 14.29
C ALA A 6 -10.40 23.43 13.74
N TRP A 7 -9.48 22.86 14.53
CA TRP A 7 -8.63 21.72 14.17
C TRP A 7 -9.38 20.42 13.85
N PRO A 8 -10.40 19.98 14.62
CA PRO A 8 -11.16 18.78 14.31
C PRO A 8 -11.95 18.90 13.00
N THR A 9 -12.44 20.10 12.68
CA THR A 9 -13.19 20.38 11.44
C THR A 9 -12.28 20.37 10.22
N ALA A 10 -11.07 20.93 10.34
CA ALA A 10 -10.07 20.89 9.29
C ALA A 10 -9.55 19.46 9.01
N ASP A 11 -9.34 18.66 10.06
CA ASP A 11 -8.96 17.24 9.93
C ASP A 11 -10.08 16.42 9.26
N LEU A 12 -11.34 16.62 9.65
CA LEU A 12 -12.51 16.04 8.97
C LEU A 12 -12.57 16.43 7.48
N TYR A 13 -12.31 17.69 7.15
CA TYR A 13 -12.32 18.17 5.78
C TYR A 13 -11.17 17.57 4.94
N GLN A 14 -9.98 17.40 5.51
CA GLN A 14 -8.88 16.71 4.84
C GLN A 14 -9.20 15.22 4.59
N ARG A 15 -9.88 14.56 5.53
CA ARG A 15 -10.32 13.16 5.39
C ARG A 15 -11.36 12.96 4.29
N ARG A 16 -12.16 13.98 3.95
CA ARG A 16 -13.10 13.95 2.80
C ARG A 16 -12.42 13.52 1.50
N TRP A 17 -11.19 13.95 1.28
CA TRP A 17 -10.43 13.64 0.07
C TRP A 17 -10.06 12.14 -0.05
N GLY A 18 -10.14 11.40 1.06
CA GLY A 18 -9.99 9.95 1.07
C GLY A 18 -11.04 9.25 0.21
N ILE A 19 -12.27 9.78 0.17
CA ILE A 19 -13.35 9.21 -0.66
C ILE A 19 -13.04 9.39 -2.15
N GLU A 20 -12.59 10.56 -2.57
CA GLU A 20 -12.21 10.80 -3.98
C GLU A 20 -11.03 9.93 -4.41
N THR A 21 -10.09 9.70 -3.50
CA THR A 21 -8.96 8.80 -3.72
C THR A 21 -9.44 7.36 -3.88
N ALA A 22 -10.33 6.89 -3.00
CA ALA A 22 -10.93 5.57 -3.10
C ALA A 22 -11.71 5.39 -4.41
N TYR A 23 -12.49 6.40 -4.84
CA TYR A 23 -13.19 6.38 -6.13
C TYR A 23 -12.25 6.36 -7.32
N ARG A 24 -11.15 7.12 -7.27
CA ARG A 24 -10.14 7.11 -8.34
C ARG A 24 -9.45 5.76 -8.43
N GLU A 25 -9.13 5.14 -7.29
CA GLU A 25 -8.57 3.80 -7.24
C GLU A 25 -9.57 2.75 -7.75
N ALA A 26 -10.84 2.86 -7.36
CA ALA A 26 -11.92 2.01 -7.84
C ALA A 26 -12.05 2.02 -9.37
N LYS A 27 -12.05 3.22 -9.96
CA LYS A 27 -12.12 3.39 -11.42
C LYS A 27 -10.88 2.85 -12.12
N GLY A 28 -9.69 3.22 -11.65
CA GLY A 28 -8.43 2.89 -12.31
C GLY A 28 -7.99 1.43 -12.16
N TRP A 29 -8.17 0.84 -10.98
CA TRP A 29 -7.64 -0.49 -10.65
C TRP A 29 -8.69 -1.59 -10.71
N HIS A 30 -9.95 -1.25 -10.41
CA HIS A 30 -11.02 -2.24 -10.28
C HIS A 30 -12.07 -2.13 -11.39
N GLY A 31 -11.88 -1.22 -12.34
CA GLY A 31 -12.72 -1.13 -13.54
C GLY A 31 -14.16 -0.74 -13.22
N LEU A 32 -14.39 0.09 -12.19
CA LEU A 32 -15.74 0.53 -11.79
C LEU A 32 -16.56 1.13 -12.95
N ASP A 33 -15.89 1.77 -13.92
CA ASP A 33 -16.52 2.37 -15.11
C ASP A 33 -16.70 1.38 -16.27
N ALA A 34 -16.14 0.16 -16.17
CA ALA A 34 -16.13 -0.86 -17.21
C ALA A 34 -16.83 -2.16 -16.75
N LEU A 35 -17.81 -2.01 -15.87
CA LEU A 35 -18.64 -3.12 -15.38
C LEU A 35 -19.50 -3.72 -16.51
N PRO A 36 -19.55 -5.06 -16.67
CA PRO A 36 -20.23 -5.71 -17.78
C PRO A 36 -21.76 -5.77 -17.62
N GLY A 37 -22.29 -5.48 -16.43
CA GLY A 37 -23.73 -5.46 -16.14
C GLY A 37 -24.53 -4.58 -17.10
N ARG A 38 -25.58 -5.15 -17.70
CA ARG A 38 -26.44 -4.45 -18.69
C ARG A 38 -27.73 -3.89 -18.09
N SER A 39 -28.05 -4.25 -16.84
CA SER A 39 -29.22 -3.75 -16.11
C SER A 39 -28.80 -3.04 -14.83
N LYS A 40 -29.65 -2.16 -14.32
CA LYS A 40 -29.40 -1.44 -13.05
C LYS A 40 -29.11 -2.39 -11.90
N GLN A 41 -29.84 -3.51 -11.83
CA GLN A 41 -29.69 -4.50 -10.78
C GLN A 41 -28.35 -5.25 -10.87
N MET A 42 -27.90 -5.60 -12.09
CA MET A 42 -26.61 -6.25 -12.29
C MET A 42 -25.46 -5.33 -11.88
N VAL A 43 -25.49 -4.07 -12.32
CA VAL A 43 -24.48 -3.07 -11.95
C VAL A 43 -24.43 -2.89 -10.43
N GLN A 44 -25.59 -2.84 -9.76
CA GLN A 44 -25.65 -2.74 -8.31
C GLN A 44 -25.00 -3.96 -7.62
N GLN A 45 -25.27 -5.17 -8.09
CA GLN A 45 -24.67 -6.39 -7.55
C GLN A 45 -23.14 -6.42 -7.76
N GLU A 46 -22.66 -5.95 -8.90
CA GLU A 46 -21.23 -5.86 -9.21
C GLU A 46 -20.53 -4.84 -8.31
N VAL A 47 -21.13 -3.66 -8.10
CA VAL A 47 -20.62 -2.66 -7.17
C VAL A 47 -20.59 -3.20 -5.73
N CYS A 48 -21.66 -3.86 -5.27
CA CYS A 48 -21.68 -4.48 -3.95
C CYS A 48 -20.60 -5.56 -3.81
N SER A 49 -20.40 -6.38 -4.84
CA SER A 49 -19.34 -7.40 -4.88
C SER A 49 -17.95 -6.77 -4.76
N LEU A 50 -17.70 -5.67 -5.48
CA LEU A 50 -16.44 -4.92 -5.37
C LEU A 50 -16.21 -4.35 -3.97
N MET A 51 -17.25 -3.80 -3.34
CA MET A 51 -17.16 -3.29 -1.96
C MET A 51 -16.85 -4.40 -0.95
N LEU A 52 -17.51 -5.55 -1.05
CA LEU A 52 -17.22 -6.72 -0.22
C LEU A 52 -15.79 -7.23 -0.45
N PHE A 53 -15.34 -7.25 -1.70
CA PHE A 53 -13.98 -7.65 -2.04
C PHE A 53 -12.94 -6.74 -1.40
N TRP A 54 -13.14 -5.42 -1.41
CA TRP A 54 -12.24 -4.47 -0.73
C TRP A 54 -12.31 -4.59 0.78
N LEU A 55 -13.50 -4.79 1.34
CA LEU A 55 -13.67 -5.02 2.77
C LEU A 55 -12.83 -6.22 3.20
N MET A 56 -12.92 -7.34 2.48
CA MET A 56 -12.12 -8.53 2.77
C MET A 56 -10.61 -8.28 2.64
N GLN A 57 -10.16 -7.49 1.67
CA GLN A 57 -8.75 -7.09 1.59
C GLN A 57 -8.32 -6.28 2.81
N GLY A 58 -9.14 -5.30 3.20
CA GLY A 58 -8.88 -4.45 4.37
C GLY A 58 -8.81 -5.26 5.66
N GLU A 59 -9.74 -6.19 5.85
CA GLU A 59 -9.78 -7.12 6.99
C GLU A 59 -8.53 -8.02 7.01
N LEU A 60 -8.15 -8.58 5.87
CA LEU A 60 -6.98 -9.45 5.76
C LEU A 60 -5.69 -8.70 6.10
N GLU A 61 -5.53 -7.47 5.60
CA GLU A 61 -4.41 -6.60 5.96
C GLU A 61 -4.45 -6.17 7.43
N GLY A 62 -5.63 -5.84 7.96
CA GLY A 62 -5.85 -5.45 9.35
C GLY A 62 -5.44 -6.58 10.30
N GLN A 63 -5.90 -7.79 10.03
CA GLN A 63 -5.53 -8.96 10.82
C GLN A 63 -4.05 -9.32 10.67
N ALA A 64 -3.46 -9.19 9.47
CA ALA A 64 -2.03 -9.37 9.32
C ALA A 64 -1.22 -8.38 10.17
N ARG A 65 -1.67 -7.12 10.30
CA ARG A 65 -1.04 -6.15 11.21
C ARG A 65 -1.20 -6.53 12.67
N ALA A 66 -2.37 -7.03 13.06
CA ALA A 66 -2.65 -7.45 14.43
C ALA A 66 -1.79 -8.66 14.84
N VAL A 67 -1.74 -9.70 13.99
CA VAL A 67 -0.97 -10.92 14.23
C VAL A 67 0.53 -10.64 14.35
N TYR A 68 1.05 -9.72 13.54
CA TYR A 68 2.48 -9.40 13.50
C TYR A 68 2.84 -8.07 14.18
N ALA A 69 1.97 -7.56 15.07
CA ALA A 69 2.15 -6.24 15.67
C ALA A 69 3.48 -6.09 16.43
N ASP A 70 3.91 -7.13 17.15
CA ASP A 70 5.15 -7.10 17.91
C ASP A 70 6.39 -7.07 16.99
N GLU A 71 6.38 -7.83 15.88
CA GLU A 71 7.44 -7.76 14.87
C GLU A 71 7.48 -6.40 14.16
N ILE A 72 6.33 -5.72 14.04
CA ILE A 72 6.26 -4.36 13.49
C ILE A 72 6.93 -3.37 14.46
N ARG A 73 6.60 -3.44 15.75
CA ARG A 73 7.14 -2.54 16.79
C ARG A 73 8.66 -2.65 16.95
N GLN A 74 9.21 -3.83 16.73
CA GLN A 74 10.66 -4.05 16.83
C GLN A 74 11.47 -3.46 15.66
N GLN A 75 10.81 -2.90 14.64
CA GLN A 75 11.53 -2.30 13.50
C GLN A 75 12.15 -0.94 13.88
N PRO A 76 13.39 -0.66 13.43
CA PRO A 76 14.17 0.50 13.91
C PRO A 76 13.60 1.87 13.53
N SER A 77 12.65 1.93 12.59
CA SER A 77 12.03 3.17 12.10
C SER A 77 10.56 3.33 12.53
N VAL A 78 10.09 2.48 13.43
CA VAL A 78 8.69 2.46 13.89
C VAL A 78 8.63 3.02 15.30
N ASP A 79 7.66 3.90 15.56
CA ASP A 79 7.41 4.41 16.91
C ASP A 79 7.09 3.22 17.85
N PRO A 80 7.80 3.05 18.98
CA PRO A 80 7.49 2.02 19.97
C PRO A 80 6.05 2.07 20.50
N LYS A 81 5.40 3.24 20.46
CA LYS A 81 4.00 3.44 20.84
C LYS A 81 3.02 3.13 19.72
N TRP A 82 3.49 2.70 18.54
CA TRP A 82 2.63 2.31 17.45
C TRP A 82 1.70 1.17 17.88
N THR A 83 0.41 1.43 17.74
CA THR A 83 -0.64 0.43 17.88
C THR A 83 -1.22 0.14 16.51
N PRO A 84 -1.65 -1.12 16.26
CA PRO A 84 -2.52 -1.42 15.13
C PRO A 84 -3.88 -0.77 15.41
N ALA A 85 -3.99 0.55 15.18
CA ALA A 85 -5.26 1.25 15.29
C ALA A 85 -6.19 0.77 14.16
N GLU A 86 -7.44 0.46 14.50
CA GLU A 86 -8.52 0.32 13.53
C GLU A 86 -8.72 1.70 12.85
N GLY A 87 -8.14 1.89 11.66
CA GLY A 87 -8.30 3.14 10.91
C GLY A 87 -7.16 3.47 9.95
N ILE A 88 -7.24 4.68 9.38
CA ILE A 88 -6.33 5.22 8.35
C ILE A 88 -5.00 5.72 8.98
N ALA A 89 -4.53 5.07 10.04
CA ALA A 89 -3.20 5.36 10.57
C ALA A 89 -2.16 4.87 9.54
N GLU A 90 -1.18 5.71 9.24
CA GLU A 90 -0.13 5.34 8.28
C GLU A 90 0.58 4.06 8.75
N SER A 91 0.42 2.98 7.97
CA SER A 91 1.03 1.70 8.31
C SER A 91 2.54 1.73 8.04
N PRO A 92 3.38 1.25 8.98
CA PRO A 92 4.83 1.15 8.77
C PRO A 92 5.21 0.07 7.74
N VAL A 93 4.26 -0.81 7.41
CA VAL A 93 4.41 -1.91 6.46
C VAL A 93 3.49 -1.69 5.27
N ILE A 94 3.99 -1.97 4.07
CA ILE A 94 3.20 -1.95 2.84
C ILE A 94 2.98 -3.39 2.40
N PHE A 95 1.73 -3.82 2.36
CA PHE A 95 1.38 -5.12 1.79
C PHE A 95 1.30 -5.02 0.27
N ASN A 96 1.64 -6.12 -0.40
CA ASN A 96 1.53 -6.20 -1.84
C ASN A 96 0.04 -6.34 -2.22
N ARG A 97 -0.54 -5.27 -2.76
CA ARG A 97 -1.95 -5.24 -3.18
C ARG A 97 -2.32 -6.34 -4.17
N LYS A 98 -1.42 -6.72 -5.09
CA LYS A 98 -1.70 -7.84 -6.02
C LYS A 98 -1.84 -9.17 -5.29
N LEU A 99 -1.00 -9.40 -4.27
CA LEU A 99 -1.11 -10.59 -3.44
C LEU A 99 -2.37 -10.57 -2.58
N ALA A 100 -2.76 -9.41 -2.05
CA ALA A 100 -4.00 -9.28 -1.28
C ALA A 100 -5.24 -9.62 -2.14
N VAL A 101 -5.29 -9.11 -3.37
CA VAL A 101 -6.32 -9.45 -4.37
C VAL A 101 -6.38 -10.97 -4.60
N THR A 102 -5.23 -11.60 -4.88
CA THR A 102 -5.17 -13.05 -5.12
C THR A 102 -5.58 -13.86 -3.89
N SER A 103 -5.12 -13.47 -2.71
CA SER A 103 -5.49 -14.11 -1.44
C SER A 103 -7.00 -14.06 -1.19
N VAL A 104 -7.64 -12.91 -1.42
CA VAL A 104 -9.10 -12.79 -1.26
C VAL A 104 -9.84 -13.60 -2.32
N ALA A 105 -9.35 -13.68 -3.55
CA ALA A 105 -9.94 -14.55 -4.58
C ALA A 105 -9.88 -16.03 -4.18
N LEU A 106 -8.73 -16.51 -3.67
CA LEU A 106 -8.56 -17.87 -3.18
C LEU A 106 -9.40 -18.15 -1.94
N LEU A 107 -9.55 -17.16 -1.05
CA LEU A 107 -10.43 -17.25 0.10
C LEU A 107 -11.89 -17.43 -0.32
N MET A 108 -12.37 -16.62 -1.27
CA MET A 108 -13.74 -16.74 -1.78
C MET A 108 -13.98 -18.10 -2.42
N ALA A 109 -13.00 -18.62 -3.18
CA ALA A 109 -13.08 -19.97 -3.73
C ALA A 109 -13.12 -21.04 -2.63
N ALA A 110 -12.30 -20.91 -1.59
CA ALA A 110 -12.30 -21.83 -0.45
C ALA A 110 -13.61 -21.77 0.35
N ALA A 111 -14.22 -20.59 0.48
CA ALA A 111 -15.51 -20.40 1.14
C ALA A 111 -16.67 -21.12 0.43
N VAL A 112 -16.55 -21.36 -0.88
CA VAL A 112 -17.52 -22.20 -1.62
C VAL A 112 -17.37 -23.67 -1.25
N SER A 113 -16.15 -24.13 -0.94
CA SER A 113 -15.88 -25.52 -0.55
C SER A 113 -16.30 -25.83 0.88
N GLY A 114 -16.09 -24.88 1.81
CA GLY A 114 -16.43 -25.06 3.21
C GLY A 114 -15.80 -24.02 4.12
N LEU A 115 -16.31 -23.92 5.34
CA LEU A 115 -15.82 -22.96 6.32
C LEU A 115 -14.41 -23.29 6.80
N GLU A 116 -14.08 -24.58 6.96
CA GLU A 116 -12.75 -25.01 7.42
C GLU A 116 -11.67 -24.65 6.39
N GLU A 117 -11.93 -24.90 5.11
CA GLU A 117 -11.06 -24.52 4.00
C GLU A 117 -10.87 -23.01 3.93
N ALA A 118 -11.94 -22.24 4.14
CA ALA A 118 -11.87 -20.78 4.19
C ALA A 118 -10.98 -20.29 5.33
N VAL A 119 -11.13 -20.85 6.54
CA VAL A 119 -10.29 -20.50 7.69
C VAL A 119 -8.83 -20.85 7.43
N GLN A 120 -8.56 -21.99 6.81
CA GLN A 120 -7.19 -22.39 6.49
C GLN A 120 -6.59 -21.47 5.42
N SER A 121 -7.35 -21.16 4.37
CA SER A 121 -6.96 -20.21 3.31
C SER A 121 -6.68 -18.81 3.89
N TRP A 122 -7.50 -18.36 4.84
CA TRP A 122 -7.33 -17.10 5.56
C TRP A 122 -6.00 -17.05 6.32
N ARG A 123 -5.71 -18.08 7.12
CA ARG A 123 -4.46 -18.18 7.90
C ARG A 123 -3.21 -18.21 7.00
N VAL A 124 -3.26 -19.00 5.93
CA VAL A 124 -2.17 -19.06 4.95
C VAL A 124 -1.96 -17.71 4.28
N SER A 125 -3.05 -17.04 3.90
CA SER A 125 -3.00 -15.72 3.27
C SER A 125 -2.38 -14.65 4.17
N ILE A 126 -2.72 -14.61 5.46
CA ILE A 126 -2.08 -13.69 6.43
C ILE A 126 -0.56 -13.90 6.45
N ARG A 127 -0.12 -15.15 6.60
CA ARG A 127 1.31 -15.49 6.63
C ARG A 127 2.00 -15.12 5.32
N TYR A 128 1.37 -15.40 4.20
CA TYR A 128 1.92 -15.15 2.88
C TYR A 128 2.05 -13.65 2.57
N LEU A 129 1.06 -12.85 2.96
CA LEU A 129 1.12 -11.40 2.87
C LEU A 129 2.23 -10.82 3.74
N TRP A 130 2.40 -11.34 4.95
CA TRP A 130 3.48 -10.92 5.83
C TRP A 130 4.86 -11.23 5.24
N GLN A 131 5.07 -12.43 4.69
CA GLN A 131 6.35 -12.82 4.10
C GLN A 131 6.72 -11.96 2.89
N ASN A 132 5.75 -11.55 2.08
CA ASN A 132 5.95 -10.77 0.86
C ASN A 132 5.77 -9.26 1.06
N ARG A 133 5.75 -8.79 2.31
CA ARG A 133 5.58 -7.38 2.63
C ARG A 133 6.79 -6.55 2.21
N ALA A 134 6.54 -5.31 1.81
CA ALA A 134 7.59 -4.32 1.65
C ALA A 134 7.69 -3.46 2.92
N ARG A 135 8.94 -3.17 3.33
CA ARG A 135 9.17 -2.12 4.32
C ARG A 135 8.91 -0.77 3.67
N ARG A 136 8.16 0.11 4.35
CA ARG A 136 8.05 1.50 3.92
C ARG A 136 9.41 2.15 4.12
N ARG A 137 10.10 2.47 3.01
CA ARG A 137 11.36 3.21 3.10
C ARG A 137 11.03 4.59 3.67
N PRO A 138 11.81 5.10 4.65
CA PRO A 138 11.62 6.46 5.10
C PRO A 138 11.65 7.38 3.88
N GLY A 139 10.66 8.27 3.81
CA GLY A 139 10.65 9.31 2.79
C GLY A 139 11.98 10.06 2.81
N ARG A 140 12.39 10.60 1.66
CA ARG A 140 13.65 11.32 1.58
C ARG A 140 13.60 12.52 2.53
N SER A 141 14.52 12.60 3.48
CA SER A 141 14.62 13.72 4.43
C SER A 141 15.02 15.03 3.77
N CYS A 142 15.64 14.96 2.58
CA CYS A 142 16.04 16.13 1.81
C CYS A 142 15.20 16.30 0.54
N ARG A 143 14.87 17.55 0.24
CA ARG A 143 14.25 17.96 -1.02
C ARG A 143 15.14 17.46 -2.17
N ARG A 144 14.53 16.97 -3.24
CA ARG A 144 15.24 16.57 -4.46
C ARG A 144 15.94 17.82 -5.02
N THR A 145 17.23 17.98 -4.74
CA THR A 145 18.07 19.08 -5.30
C THR A 145 18.39 18.88 -6.77
N SER A 146 17.95 17.77 -7.37
CA SER A 146 17.94 17.63 -8.83
C SER A 146 16.76 18.41 -9.41
N GLU A 147 16.87 19.74 -9.48
CA GLU A 147 16.55 20.35 -10.77
C GLU A 147 17.40 19.56 -11.77
N ARG A 148 16.74 18.75 -12.61
CA ARG A 148 17.45 18.17 -13.76
C ARG A 148 18.11 19.36 -14.46
N PRO A 149 19.41 19.32 -14.78
CA PRO A 149 20.00 20.38 -15.59
C PRO A 149 19.13 20.49 -16.85
N HIS A 150 18.40 21.59 -16.98
CA HIS A 150 17.48 21.80 -18.11
C HIS A 150 18.25 21.89 -19.45
N ASP A 151 19.57 22.01 -19.35
CA ASP A 151 20.50 22.14 -20.44
C ASP A 151 21.14 20.79 -20.82
N LEU A 152 20.64 20.19 -21.91
CA LEU A 152 21.13 18.93 -22.46
C LEU A 152 22.65 18.94 -22.71
N LYS A 153 23.23 20.10 -23.00
CA LYS A 153 24.69 20.25 -23.20
C LYS A 153 25.50 20.00 -21.93
N MET A 154 24.97 20.36 -20.75
CA MET A 154 25.62 20.08 -19.47
C MET A 154 25.54 18.59 -19.12
N ARG A 155 24.44 17.92 -19.48
CA ARG A 155 24.30 16.47 -19.34
C ARG A 155 25.35 15.72 -20.16
N ASP A 156 25.53 16.07 -21.42
CA ASP A 156 26.51 15.40 -22.28
C ASP A 156 27.94 15.63 -21.79
N LYS A 157 28.27 16.82 -21.27
CA LYS A 157 29.57 17.09 -20.64
C LYS A 157 29.81 16.26 -19.38
N ILE A 158 28.81 16.13 -18.51
CA ILE A 158 28.93 15.33 -17.27
C ILE A 158 29.01 13.83 -17.61
N SER A 159 28.21 13.33 -18.55
CA SER A 159 28.25 11.94 -19.01
C SER A 159 29.56 11.61 -19.72
N SER A 160 30.09 12.51 -20.54
CA SER A 160 31.39 12.32 -21.19
C SER A 160 32.58 12.47 -20.24
N ALA A 161 32.48 13.30 -19.19
CA ALA A 161 33.46 13.34 -18.11
C ALA A 161 33.45 12.04 -17.27
N ALA A 162 32.27 11.50 -16.95
CA ALA A 162 32.13 10.23 -16.26
C ALA A 162 32.62 9.04 -17.11
N ALA A 163 32.44 9.09 -18.43
CA ALA A 163 32.96 8.07 -19.36
C ALA A 163 34.49 8.12 -19.50
N LYS A 164 35.12 9.29 -19.35
CA LYS A 164 36.59 9.45 -19.32
C LYS A 164 37.22 9.05 -17.97
N GLY A 165 36.44 9.05 -16.90
CA GLY A 165 36.82 8.51 -15.60
C GLY A 165 36.76 6.98 -15.60
N GLY A 166 37.68 6.33 -16.31
CA GLY A 166 37.77 4.88 -16.38
C GLY A 166 37.67 4.22 -15.01
N ARG A 167 36.99 3.08 -14.95
CA ARG A 167 36.81 2.24 -13.76
C ARG A 167 38.19 1.90 -13.17
N ARG A 168 38.59 2.57 -12.09
CA ARG A 168 39.70 2.08 -11.25
C ARG A 168 39.24 0.73 -10.70
N LYS A 169 39.82 -0.36 -11.20
CA LYS A 169 39.76 -1.67 -10.56
C LYS A 169 40.33 -1.45 -9.15
N SER A 170 39.47 -1.47 -8.13
CA SER A 170 39.90 -1.55 -6.75
C SER A 170 40.57 -2.91 -6.61
N ASP A 171 41.88 -2.89 -6.38
CA ASP A 171 42.63 -4.10 -6.06
C ASP A 171 42.06 -4.74 -4.80
N ASP A 172 41.90 -6.05 -4.94
CA ASP A 172 41.50 -7.03 -3.95
C ASP A 172 42.43 -6.96 -2.74
N ARG A 173 41.94 -6.52 -1.57
CA ARG A 173 42.53 -6.87 -0.27
C ARG A 173 41.43 -7.08 0.77
N ARG A 174 41.20 -8.36 1.07
CA ARG A 174 40.62 -8.84 2.32
C ARG A 174 41.31 -8.17 3.52
N CYS A 175 40.52 -7.69 4.46
CA CYS A 175 40.66 -7.85 5.91
C CYS A 175 39.27 -7.63 6.52
#